data_AF-I1L4E7-F1
#
_entry.id   AF-I1L4E7-F1
#
_cell.length_a   1.000
_cell.length_b   1.000
_cell.length_c   1.000
_cell.angle_alpha   90.00
_cell.angle_beta   90.00
_cell.angle_gamma   90.00
#
_symmetry.space_group_name_H-M   'P 1'
#
loop_
_entity.id
_entity.type
_entity.pdbx_description
1 polymer ?
#
loop_
_entity_poly.entity_id
_entity_poly.type
_entity_poly.pdbx_seq_one_letter_code
_entity_poly.pdbx_strand_id
1 'polypeptide(L)'
;MDTGEGKSAQAPNINAPPTGQWTTGLFDCFDDTGICCSTWLCPQCIFGPNAEIIDQGRTSSRSATYIFCGLSLVGWAFLYSFKFRSKLRALYNLPEEPCGDLCVHYCCLVFAISQERRELKNRGLDTSVGRETNSQ
;
A
#
# COMPACT_ATOMS: atom_id res chain seq x y z
N MET A 1 37.07 6.64 0.96
CA MET A 1 37.46 5.23 0.84
C MET A 1 36.65 4.45 1.86
N ASP A 2 35.33 4.62 1.87
CA ASP A 2 34.33 4.01 0.99
C ASP A 2 34.09 2.54 1.30
N THR A 3 32.98 2.26 1.97
CA THR A 3 32.31 0.97 1.85
C THR A 3 30.83 1.30 1.67
N GLY A 4 30.44 1.44 0.40
CA GLY A 4 29.06 1.63 0.00
C GLY A 4 28.29 0.32 0.17
N GLU A 5 27.26 0.33 1.01
CA GLU A 5 26.30 -0.75 1.09
C GLU A 5 25.38 -0.70 -0.15
N GLY A 6 25.55 -1.70 -1.01
CA GLY A 6 24.77 -1.90 -2.22
C GLY A 6 23.31 -2.18 -1.88
N LYS A 7 22.46 -1.22 -2.24
CA LYS A 7 21.00 -1.33 -2.34
C LYS A 7 20.65 -2.56 -3.20
N SER A 8 20.04 -3.58 -2.60
CA SER A 8 19.53 -4.76 -3.30
C SER A 8 18.51 -4.32 -4.34
N ALA A 9 18.92 -4.32 -5.62
CA ALA A 9 18.04 -4.11 -6.74
C ALA A 9 17.37 -5.45 -7.07
N GLN A 10 16.09 -5.57 -6.68
CA GLN A 10 15.24 -6.68 -7.07
C GLN A 10 15.20 -6.79 -8.61
N ALA A 11 15.55 -7.94 -9.16
CA ALA A 11 15.48 -8.22 -10.59
C ALA A 11 14.03 -8.02 -11.12
N PRO A 12 13.84 -7.51 -12.36
CA PRO A 12 12.51 -7.27 -12.91
C PRO A 12 11.77 -8.60 -13.11
N ASN A 13 10.65 -8.77 -12.41
CA ASN A 13 9.77 -9.92 -12.57
C ASN A 13 9.08 -9.84 -13.94
N ILE A 14 9.36 -10.79 -14.83
CA ILE A 14 8.84 -10.86 -16.21
C ILE A 14 7.32 -11.09 -16.23
N ASN A 15 6.73 -11.52 -15.11
CA ASN A 15 5.27 -11.66 -14.91
C ASN A 15 4.65 -10.48 -14.15
N ALA A 16 5.38 -9.37 -13.95
CA ALA A 16 4.82 -8.21 -13.28
C ALA A 16 3.65 -7.65 -14.12
N PRO A 17 2.52 -7.27 -13.48
CA PRO A 17 1.43 -6.63 -14.16
C PRO A 17 1.89 -5.40 -14.95
N PRO A 18 1.36 -5.17 -16.16
CA PRO A 18 1.74 -4.03 -16.98
C PRO A 18 1.61 -2.71 -16.19
N THR A 19 2.52 -1.79 -16.46
CA THR A 19 2.38 -0.40 -16.01
C THR A 19 1.26 0.27 -16.81
N GLY A 20 0.62 1.30 -16.25
CA GLY A 20 -0.46 2.00 -16.94
C GLY A 20 -1.88 1.57 -16.59
N GLN A 21 -2.08 0.48 -15.84
CA GLN A 21 -3.40 -0.01 -15.45
C GLN A 21 -3.41 -0.61 -14.04
N TRP A 22 -4.50 -0.39 -13.31
CA TRP A 22 -4.76 -1.07 -12.04
C TRP A 22 -5.00 -2.56 -12.29
N THR A 23 -4.52 -3.41 -11.38
CA THR A 23 -4.78 -4.86 -11.47
C THR A 23 -6.13 -5.28 -10.91
N THR A 24 -6.71 -4.45 -10.05
CA THR A 24 -8.05 -4.63 -9.47
C THR A 24 -8.75 -3.29 -9.34
N GLY A 25 -10.06 -3.29 -9.42
CA GLY A 25 -10.93 -2.16 -9.12
C GLY A 25 -10.93 -1.79 -7.63
N LEU A 26 -11.46 -0.60 -7.35
CA LEU A 26 -11.54 -0.07 -5.98
C LEU A 26 -12.43 -0.95 -5.09
N PHE A 27 -13.57 -1.41 -5.61
CA PHE A 27 -14.59 -2.17 -4.89
C PHE A 27 -14.50 -3.69 -5.09
N ASP A 28 -13.41 -4.20 -5.67
CA ASP A 28 -13.17 -5.64 -5.89
C ASP A 28 -12.81 -6.38 -4.58
N CYS A 29 -13.43 -5.99 -3.48
CA CYS A 29 -13.27 -6.62 -2.18
C CYS A 29 -13.76 -8.08 -2.14
N PHE A 30 -14.61 -8.48 -3.08
CA PHE A 30 -15.09 -9.85 -3.19
C PHE A 30 -14.07 -10.81 -3.82
N ASP A 31 -13.12 -10.31 -4.61
CA ASP A 31 -12.07 -11.13 -5.23
C ASP A 31 -10.96 -11.52 -4.25
N ASP A 32 -10.73 -10.70 -3.22
CA ASP A 32 -9.85 -11.02 -2.09
C ASP A 32 -10.50 -10.59 -0.77
N THR A 33 -11.48 -11.39 -0.34
CA THR A 33 -12.26 -11.16 0.89
C THR A 33 -11.37 -11.10 2.13
N GLY A 34 -10.25 -11.85 2.13
CA GLY A 34 -9.30 -11.86 3.24
C GLY A 34 -8.62 -10.52 3.45
N ILE A 35 -8.12 -9.90 2.38
CA ILE A 35 -7.52 -8.56 2.45
C ILE A 35 -8.57 -7.52 2.86
N CYS A 36 -9.78 -7.58 2.30
CA CYS A 36 -10.82 -6.61 2.60
C CYS A 36 -11.29 -6.69 4.06
N CYS A 37 -11.57 -7.90 4.58
CA CYS A 37 -11.94 -8.11 5.98
C CYS A 37 -10.82 -7.69 6.93
N SER A 38 -9.56 -8.01 6.62
CA SER A 38 -8.42 -7.60 7.45
C SER A 38 -8.24 -6.09 7.48
N THR A 39 -8.43 -5.41 6.34
CA THR A 39 -8.35 -3.94 6.26
C THR A 39 -9.53 -3.28 6.99
N TRP A 40 -10.72 -3.90 6.97
CA TRP A 40 -11.88 -3.39 7.69
C TRP A 40 -11.72 -3.51 9.21
N LEU A 41 -11.17 -4.63 9.68
CA LEU A 41 -10.90 -4.86 11.11
C LEU A 41 -9.74 -4.02 11.64
N CYS A 42 -8.69 -3.85 10.83
CA CYS A 42 -7.51 -3.08 11.23
C CYS A 42 -6.88 -2.33 10.03
N PRO A 43 -7.45 -1.18 9.61
CA PRO A 43 -6.91 -0.44 8.46
C PRO A 43 -5.48 0.05 8.73
N GLN A 44 -5.17 0.45 9.96
CA GLN A 44 -3.83 0.83 10.42
C GLN A 44 -2.78 -0.28 10.30
N CYS A 45 -3.17 -1.55 10.47
CA CYS A 45 -2.27 -2.69 10.35
C CYS A 45 -1.85 -2.93 8.89
N ILE A 46 -2.72 -2.59 7.94
CA ILE A 46 -2.48 -2.77 6.51
C ILE A 46 -1.78 -1.54 5.90
N PHE A 47 -2.17 -0.35 6.34
CA PHE A 47 -1.62 0.90 5.81
C PHE A 47 -0.12 1.04 6.05
N GLY A 48 0.39 0.70 7.24
CA GLY A 48 1.82 0.84 7.57
C GLY A 48 2.73 0.05 6.62
N PRO A 49 2.54 -1.26 6.46
CA PRO A 49 3.27 -2.07 5.49
C PRO A 49 3.13 -1.57 4.05
N ASN A 50 1.93 -1.15 3.63
CA ASN A 50 1.74 -0.55 2.31
C ASN A 50 2.60 0.70 2.13
N ALA A 51 2.57 1.61 3.11
CA ALA A 51 3.33 2.85 3.09
C ALA A 51 4.84 2.60 3.00
N GLU A 52 5.36 1.60 3.74
CA GLU A 52 6.78 1.23 3.68
C GLU A 52 7.18 0.71 2.29
N ILE A 53 6.39 -0.19 1.71
CA ILE A 53 6.67 -0.76 0.38
C ILE A 53 6.56 0.32 -0.70
N ILE A 54 5.48 1.11 -0.69
CA ILE A 54 5.23 2.20 -1.65
C ILE A 54 6.32 3.26 -1.57
N ASP A 55 6.77 3.62 -0.36
CA ASP A 55 7.80 4.64 -0.17
C ASP A 55 9.22 4.08 -0.21
N GLN A 56 9.37 2.81 -0.64
CA GLN A 56 10.66 2.13 -0.80
C GLN A 56 11.53 2.20 0.46
N GLY A 57 10.90 2.07 1.64
CA GLY A 57 11.56 2.07 2.95
C GLY A 57 11.91 3.44 3.52
N ARG A 58 11.64 4.57 2.83
CA ARG A 58 11.88 5.91 3.41
C ARG A 58 11.00 6.18 4.63
N THR A 59 9.76 5.70 4.57
CA THR A 59 8.83 5.68 5.70
C THR A 59 8.79 4.27 6.25
N SER A 60 9.16 4.05 7.52
CA SER A 60 9.02 2.73 8.14
C SER A 60 7.56 2.39 8.43
N SER A 61 7.19 1.10 8.35
CA SER A 61 5.81 0.65 8.60
C SER A 61 5.31 1.09 9.97
N ARG A 62 6.16 0.96 11.00
CA ARG A 62 5.81 1.36 12.38
C ARG A 62 5.48 2.84 12.49
N SER A 63 6.30 3.71 11.90
CA SER A 63 6.06 5.16 11.93
C SER A 63 4.79 5.53 11.15
N ALA A 64 4.60 4.95 9.97
CA ALA A 64 3.38 5.15 9.18
C ALA A 64 2.12 4.70 9.94
N THR A 65 2.15 3.53 10.59
CA THR A 65 1.05 3.03 11.42
C THR A 65 0.74 3.98 12.56
N TYR A 66 1.73 4.46 13.32
CA TYR A 66 1.47 5.37 14.44
C TYR A 66 0.92 6.72 13.99
N ILE A 67 1.47 7.31 12.92
CA ILE A 67 0.98 8.57 12.36
C ILE A 67 -0.46 8.38 11.87
N PHE A 68 -0.74 7.31 11.13
CA PHE A 68 -2.07 7.00 10.63
C PHE A 68 -3.06 6.75 11.77
N CYS A 69 -2.68 6.00 12.81
CA CYS A 69 -3.48 5.80 14.02
C CYS A 69 -3.83 7.14 14.68
N GLY A 70 -2.83 7.99 14.95
CA GLY A 70 -3.03 9.29 15.57
C GLY A 70 -3.96 10.20 14.77
N LEU A 71 -3.79 10.24 13.44
CA LEU A 71 -4.66 11.00 12.54
C LEU A 71 -6.05 10.39 12.40
N SER A 72 -6.20 9.07 12.54
CA SER A 72 -7.51 8.40 12.51
C SER A 72 -8.37 8.80 13.72
N LEU A 73 -7.77 9.02 14.89
CA LEU A 73 -8.49 9.48 16.09
C LEU A 73 -9.15 10.86 15.91
N VAL A 74 -8.60 11.70 15.03
CA VAL A 74 -9.14 13.03 14.69
C VAL A 74 -9.85 13.08 13.35
N GLY A 75 -10.03 11.91 12.69
CA GLY A 75 -10.72 11.80 11.40
C GLY A 75 -9.94 12.33 10.18
N TRP A 76 -8.63 12.59 10.31
CA TRP A 76 -7.80 13.21 9.27
C TRP A 76 -6.81 12.24 8.61
N ALA A 77 -6.96 10.94 8.86
CA ALA A 77 -6.09 9.91 8.29
C ALA A 77 -5.97 10.00 6.76
N PHE A 78 -7.07 10.37 6.08
CA PHE A 78 -7.13 10.50 4.62
C PHE A 78 -6.12 11.50 4.06
N LEU A 79 -5.76 12.56 4.80
CA LEU A 79 -4.76 13.57 4.37
C LEU A 79 -3.34 13.02 4.33
N TYR A 80 -3.07 11.98 5.11
CA TYR A 80 -1.78 11.30 5.12
C TYR A 80 -1.76 10.15 4.12
N SER A 81 -2.81 9.32 4.10
CA SER A 81 -2.83 8.10 3.31
C SER A 81 -2.92 8.33 1.81
N PHE A 82 -3.63 9.37 1.34
CA PHE A 82 -3.76 9.63 -0.10
C PHE A 82 -2.42 9.85 -0.80
N LYS A 83 -1.41 10.38 -0.07
CA LYS A 83 -0.07 10.61 -0.61
C LYS A 83 0.59 9.31 -1.04
N PHE A 84 0.33 8.20 -0.34
CA PHE A 84 0.89 6.90 -0.69
C PHE A 84 0.20 6.33 -1.93
N ARG A 85 -1.11 6.52 -2.07
CA ARG A 85 -1.80 6.23 -3.34
C ARG A 85 -1.19 7.00 -4.51
N SER A 86 -0.96 8.30 -4.36
CA SER A 86 -0.33 9.13 -5.39
C SER A 86 1.08 8.66 -5.74
N LYS A 87 1.88 8.27 -4.74
CA LYS A 87 3.21 7.68 -4.95
C LYS A 87 3.12 6.36 -5.71
N LEU A 88 2.22 5.46 -5.31
CA LEU A 88 2.01 4.16 -5.97
C LEU A 88 1.63 4.35 -7.44
N ARG A 89 0.74 5.30 -7.72
CA ARG A 89 0.34 5.66 -9.08
C ARG A 89 1.49 6.20 -9.90
N ALA A 90 2.30 7.09 -9.32
CA ALA A 90 3.48 7.61 -9.99
C ALA A 90 4.52 6.51 -10.30
N LEU A 91 4.69 5.53 -9.40
CA LEU A 91 5.61 4.41 -9.59
C LEU A 91 5.22 3.49 -10.75
N TYR A 92 3.92 3.25 -10.94
CA TYR A 92 3.42 2.29 -11.94
C TYR A 92 2.64 2.95 -13.09
N ASN A 93 2.69 4.28 -13.19
CA ASN A 93 1.98 5.10 -14.16
C ASN A 93 0.45 4.84 -14.19
N LEU A 94 -0.19 4.71 -13.02
CA LEU A 94 -1.59 4.27 -12.91
C LEU A 94 -2.59 5.42 -13.14
N PRO A 95 -3.74 5.16 -13.81
CA PRO A 95 -4.73 6.18 -14.16
C PRO A 95 -5.59 6.58 -12.96
N GLU A 96 -5.98 7.86 -12.87
CA GLU A 96 -6.84 8.38 -11.80
C GLU A 96 -8.23 7.79 -11.88
N GLU A 97 -8.58 6.95 -10.91
CA GLU A 97 -9.85 6.25 -10.87
C GLU A 97 -10.28 5.96 -9.42
N PRO A 98 -11.58 6.11 -9.09
CA PRO A 98 -12.67 6.73 -9.89
C PRO A 98 -12.66 8.27 -9.88
N CYS A 99 -11.96 8.88 -8.92
CA CYS A 99 -11.71 10.32 -8.77
C CYS A 99 -10.29 10.52 -8.20
N GLY A 100 -9.89 11.77 -7.94
CA GLY A 100 -8.59 12.07 -7.34
C GLY A 100 -8.32 11.34 -6.04
N ASP A 101 -7.04 11.06 -5.77
CA ASP A 101 -6.61 10.24 -4.63
C ASP A 101 -7.14 10.75 -3.28
N LEU A 102 -7.24 12.08 -3.12
CA LEU A 102 -7.81 12.70 -1.93
C LEU A 102 -9.30 12.38 -1.77
N CYS A 103 -10.07 12.46 -2.86
CA CYS A 103 -11.49 12.13 -2.90
C CYS A 103 -11.71 10.64 -2.59
N VAL A 104 -10.90 9.77 -3.19
CA VAL A 104 -10.95 8.32 -2.95
C VAL A 104 -10.65 7.98 -1.49
N HIS A 105 -9.60 8.55 -0.90
CA HIS A 105 -9.25 8.30 0.51
C HIS A 105 -10.24 8.93 1.49
N TYR A 106 -10.85 10.07 1.15
CA TYR A 106 -11.89 10.68 1.98
C TYR A 106 -13.20 9.86 1.98
N CYS A 107 -13.68 9.44 0.81
CA CYS A 107 -14.95 8.73 0.68
C CYS A 107 -14.85 7.22 0.94
N CYS A 108 -13.71 6.61 0.64
CA CYS A 108 -13.57 5.16 0.53
C CYS A 108 -12.22 4.66 1.08
N LEU A 109 -11.79 5.20 2.23
CA LEU A 109 -10.48 4.93 2.84
C LEU A 109 -10.10 3.44 2.89
N VAL A 110 -10.98 2.59 3.41
CA VAL A 110 -10.73 1.15 3.57
C VAL A 110 -10.53 0.48 2.22
N PHE A 111 -11.41 0.76 1.25
CA PHE A 111 -11.31 0.21 -0.10
C PHE A 111 -10.06 0.67 -0.83
N ALA A 112 -9.66 1.94 -0.63
CA ALA A 112 -8.43 2.50 -1.20
C ALA A 112 -7.20 1.76 -0.68
N ILE A 113 -7.11 1.56 0.65
CA ILE A 113 -6.02 0.83 1.30
C ILE A 113 -6.00 -0.64 0.85
N SER A 114 -7.17 -1.28 0.75
CA SER A 114 -7.26 -2.65 0.24
C SER A 114 -6.83 -2.77 -1.23
N GLN A 115 -7.22 -1.83 -2.09
CA GLN A 115 -6.79 -1.81 -3.49
C GLN A 115 -5.27 -1.63 -3.60
N GLU A 116 -4.68 -0.71 -2.82
CA GLU A 116 -3.23 -0.55 -2.75
C GLU A 116 -2.54 -1.85 -2.34
N ARG A 117 -3.09 -2.55 -1.33
CA ARG A 117 -2.57 -3.84 -0.86
C ARG A 117 -2.62 -4.91 -1.94
N ARG A 118 -3.76 -5.04 -2.64
CA ARG A 118 -3.93 -5.96 -3.76
C ARG A 118 -2.95 -5.65 -4.90
N GLU A 119 -2.76 -4.38 -5.21
CA GLU A 119 -1.83 -3.93 -6.25
C GLU A 119 -0.39 -4.33 -5.92
N LEU A 120 0.04 -4.11 -4.67
CA LEU A 120 1.36 -4.55 -4.20
C LEU A 120 1.52 -6.07 -4.27
N LYS A 121 0.48 -6.82 -3.87
CA LYS A 121 0.47 -8.29 -3.94
C LYS A 121 0.56 -8.80 -5.37
N ASN A 122 -0.26 -8.28 -6.27
CA ASN A 122 -0.26 -8.68 -7.68
C ASN A 122 1.05 -8.34 -8.40
N ARG A 123 1.77 -7.30 -7.93
CA ARG A 123 3.11 -6.93 -8.41
C ARG A 123 4.25 -7.71 -7.74
N GLY A 124 3.93 -8.67 -6.87
CA GLY A 124 4.92 -9.54 -6.21
C GLY A 124 5.70 -8.86 -5.08
N LEU A 125 5.17 -7.77 -4.51
CA LEU A 125 5.82 -7.00 -3.44
C LEU A 125 5.27 -7.30 -2.05
N ASP A 126 4.43 -8.33 -1.91
CA ASP A 126 3.86 -8.69 -0.62
C ASP A 126 4.92 -9.30 0.31
N THR A 127 5.41 -8.49 1.25
CA THR A 127 6.33 -8.90 2.32
C THR A 127 5.64 -9.18 3.65
N SER A 128 4.31 -9.08 3.75
CA SER A 128 3.60 -9.11 5.04
C SER A 128 2.90 -10.44 5.36
N VAL A 129 2.73 -11.35 4.40
CA VAL A 129 2.28 -12.73 4.72
C VAL A 129 3.44 -13.62 5.20
N GLY A 130 4.68 -13.28 4.87
CA GLY A 130 5.87 -14.08 5.21
C GLY A 130 6.60 -13.70 6.51
N ARG A 131 6.15 -12.69 7.26
CA ARG A 131 6.86 -12.21 8.47
C ARG A 131 6.31 -12.77 9.79
N GLU A 132 5.13 -13.38 9.80
CA GLU A 132 4.57 -13.99 11.03
C GLU A 132 4.93 -15.47 11.23
N THR A 133 5.66 -16.10 10.28
CA THR A 133 6.07 -17.52 10.39
C THR A 133 7.54 -17.75 10.75
N ASN A 134 8.34 -16.70 11.01
CA ASN A 134 9.75 -16.84 11.39
C ASN A 134 10.12 -16.07 12.68
N SER A 135 9.22 -16.07 13.66
CA SER A 135 9.55 -15.73 15.04
C SER A 135 9.15 -16.90 15.94
N GLN A 136 9.83 -18.03 15.74
CA GLN A 136 10.00 -19.08 16.76
C GLN A 136 11.43 -19.01 17.28
#